data_AF-A0A5A9DZS5-F1
#
_entry.id   AF-A0A5A9DZS5-F1
#
_cell.length_a   1.000
_cell.length_b   1.000
_cell.length_c   1.000
_cell.angle_alpha   90.00
_cell.angle_beta   90.00
_cell.angle_gamma   90.00
#
_symmetry.space_group_name_H-M   'P 1'
#
loop_
_entity.id
_entity.type
_entity.pdbx_description
1 polymer ?
#
loop_
_entity_poly.entity_id
_entity_poly.type
_entity_poly.pdbx_seq_one_letter_code
_entity_poly.pdbx_strand_id
1 'polypeptide(L)'
;MLEKDRLDEVGSVKNYVEELQNEYTDFRGFRVFIISEGKEMVVVSIGTSDQTLEFKEADVSNNSISITVEEESTETDEKNSYILIGIDQIKVEFSVVNENGENIKNMNNSTSALFNEGKS
;
A
#
# COMPACT_ATOMS: atom_id res chain seq x y z
N MET A 1 -8.16 10.03 -5.93
CA MET A 1 -7.11 10.16 -4.90
C MET A 1 -7.77 10.69 -3.62
N LEU A 2 -7.52 10.07 -2.47
CA LEU A 2 -7.83 10.69 -1.17
C LEU A 2 -6.55 11.42 -0.70
N GLU A 3 -6.70 12.68 -0.31
CA GLU A 3 -5.60 13.47 0.27
C GLU A 3 -5.19 12.93 1.64
N LYS A 4 -3.89 13.04 1.98
CA LYS A 4 -3.31 12.60 3.27
C LYS A 4 -4.03 13.18 4.48
N ASP A 5 -4.70 14.32 4.32
CA ASP A 5 -5.53 14.98 5.35
C ASP A 5 -6.72 14.15 5.84
N ARG A 6 -7.09 13.07 5.15
CA ARG A 6 -8.17 12.15 5.56
C ARG A 6 -7.70 10.97 6.40
N LEU A 7 -6.41 10.89 6.73
CA LEU A 7 -5.83 9.86 7.60
C LEU A 7 -6.51 9.79 8.98
N ASP A 8 -6.97 10.93 9.50
CA ASP A 8 -7.66 11.01 10.79
C ASP A 8 -9.04 10.33 10.82
N GLU A 9 -9.64 10.04 9.65
CA GLU A 9 -10.91 9.32 9.57
C GLU A 9 -10.75 7.82 9.83
N VAL A 10 -9.54 7.26 9.70
CA VAL A 10 -9.25 5.83 9.88
C VAL A 10 -8.04 5.63 10.78
N GLY A 11 -8.27 5.59 12.10
CA GLY A 11 -7.20 5.47 13.10
C GLY A 11 -6.21 4.32 12.86
N SER A 12 -6.67 3.20 12.29
CA SER A 12 -5.79 2.07 11.93
C SER A 12 -4.76 2.41 10.84
N VAL A 13 -5.13 3.25 9.88
CA VAL A 13 -4.22 3.69 8.81
C VAL A 13 -3.21 4.68 9.39
N LYS A 14 -3.67 5.62 10.22
CA LYS A 14 -2.79 6.57 10.91
C LYS A 14 -1.71 5.88 11.73
N ASN A 15 -2.09 4.92 12.58
CA ASN A 15 -1.13 4.16 13.38
C ASN A 15 -0.10 3.44 12.51
N TYR A 16 -0.54 2.82 11.41
CA TYR A 16 0.38 2.13 10.52
C TYR A 16 1.33 3.08 9.78
N VAL A 17 0.85 4.25 9.37
CA VAL A 17 1.72 5.29 8.79
C VAL A 17 2.74 5.76 9.82
N GLU A 18 2.34 5.98 11.07
CA GLU A 18 3.27 6.31 12.15
C GLU A 18 4.31 5.19 12.38
N GLU A 19 3.91 3.92 12.36
CA GLU A 19 4.84 2.78 12.42
C GLU A 19 5.83 2.79 11.24
N LEU A 20 5.38 3.07 10.00
CA LEU A 20 6.27 3.22 8.83
C LEU A 20 7.31 4.31 9.02
N GLN A 21 6.95 5.42 9.67
CA GLN A 21 7.88 6.53 9.89
C GLN A 21 8.87 6.31 11.04
N ASN A 22 8.53 5.45 12.01
CA ASN A 22 9.33 5.31 13.25
C ASN A 22 9.99 3.94 13.42
N GLU A 23 9.29 2.86 13.07
CA GLU A 23 9.70 1.48 13.35
C GLU A 23 10.03 0.69 12.08
N TYR A 24 9.33 0.96 10.98
CA TYR A 24 9.46 0.24 9.70
C TYR A 24 10.01 1.15 8.60
N THR A 25 11.09 1.88 8.90
CA THR A 25 11.63 2.90 7.98
C THR A 25 12.19 2.32 6.68
N ASP A 26 12.61 1.06 6.69
CA ASP A 26 13.16 0.31 5.56
C ASP A 26 12.14 -0.66 4.91
N PHE A 27 10.88 -0.64 5.38
CA PHE A 27 9.87 -1.56 4.86
C PHE A 27 9.38 -1.14 3.48
N ARG A 28 9.59 -2.04 2.52
CA ARG A 28 9.06 -1.96 1.15
C ARG A 28 7.92 -2.96 0.96
N GLY A 29 6.75 -2.48 0.55
CA GLY A 29 5.59 -3.31 0.32
C GLY A 29 4.28 -2.53 0.44
N PHE A 30 3.19 -3.24 0.72
CA PHE A 30 1.91 -2.61 0.96
C PHE A 30 1.11 -3.31 2.07
N ARG A 31 0.12 -2.59 2.61
CA ARG A 31 -0.92 -3.12 3.49
C ARG A 31 -2.29 -2.59 3.08
N VAL A 32 -3.30 -3.46 3.14
CA VAL A 32 -4.70 -3.12 2.84
C VAL A 32 -5.47 -2.94 4.14
N PHE A 33 -6.31 -1.91 4.19
CA PHE A 33 -7.20 -1.58 5.30
C PHE A 33 -8.63 -1.47 4.80
N ILE A 34 -9.57 -2.07 5.51
CA ILE A 34 -11.00 -1.86 5.25
C ILE A 34 -11.41 -0.56 5.94
N ILE A 35 -11.86 0.44 5.17
CA ILE A 35 -12.21 1.77 5.70
C ILE A 35 -13.71 1.96 5.89
N SER A 36 -14.52 1.32 5.05
CA SER A 36 -15.98 1.26 5.16
C SER A 36 -16.51 0.05 4.38
N GLU A 37 -17.78 -0.30 4.52
CA GLU A 37 -18.38 -1.38 3.72
C GLU A 37 -18.10 -1.19 2.22
N GLY A 38 -17.39 -2.15 1.63
CA GLY A 38 -17.04 -2.17 0.20
C GLY A 38 -15.92 -1.21 -0.22
N LYS A 39 -15.26 -0.50 0.70
CA LYS A 39 -14.12 0.38 0.40
C LYS A 39 -12.89 -0.01 1.20
N GLU A 40 -11.77 -0.05 0.50
CA GLU A 40 -10.47 -0.42 1.04
C GLU A 40 -9.46 0.70 0.77
N MET A 41 -8.44 0.77 1.61
CA MET A 41 -7.33 1.70 1.48
C MET A 41 -6.04 0.89 1.48
N VAL A 42 -5.23 1.10 0.46
CA VAL A 42 -3.92 0.49 0.32
C VAL A 42 -2.87 1.52 0.67
N VAL A 43 -2.01 1.18 1.61
CA VAL A 43 -0.81 1.94 1.94
C VAL A 43 0.36 1.24 1.29
N VAL A 44 1.03 1.90 0.36
CA VAL A 44 2.23 1.38 -0.32
C VAL A 44 3.43 2.18 0.18
N SER A 45 4.53 1.51 0.52
CA SER A 45 5.77 2.12 0.99
C SER A 45 6.99 1.53 0.29
N ILE A 46 8.06 2.33 0.15
CA ILE A 46 9.29 1.93 -0.58
C ILE A 46 10.52 1.71 0.30
N GLY A 47 10.45 2.03 1.58
CA GLY A 47 11.54 1.78 2.53
C GLY A 47 12.71 2.75 2.40
N THR A 48 12.46 3.95 1.88
CA THR A 48 13.48 4.99 1.69
C THR A 48 12.87 6.38 1.79
N SER A 49 13.68 7.37 2.13
CA SER A 49 13.38 8.81 2.13
C SER A 49 13.88 9.53 0.87
N ASP A 50 14.66 8.84 0.04
CA ASP A 50 15.36 9.44 -1.10
C ASP A 50 14.51 9.44 -2.38
N GLN A 51 13.32 8.85 -2.29
CA GLN A 51 12.38 8.72 -3.39
C GLN A 51 10.96 9.02 -2.90
N THR A 52 10.08 9.48 -3.78
CA THR A 52 8.65 9.65 -3.52
C THR A 52 7.83 8.72 -4.42
N LEU A 53 6.62 8.39 -3.98
CA LEU A 53 5.69 7.57 -4.74
C LEU A 53 4.59 8.42 -5.35
N GLU A 54 4.34 8.24 -6.65
CA GLU A 54 3.18 8.80 -7.35
C GLU A 54 2.29 7.68 -7.92
N PHE A 55 0.98 7.82 -7.79
CA PHE A 55 0.03 6.92 -8.46
C PHE A 55 -0.05 7.26 -9.95
N LYS A 56 0.16 6.27 -10.82
CA LYS A 56 0.02 6.45 -12.27
C LYS A 56 -1.31 5.95 -12.77
N GLU A 57 -1.58 4.67 -12.55
CA GLU A 57 -2.77 4.03 -13.09
C GLU A 57 -3.19 2.82 -12.27
N ALA A 58 -4.43 2.42 -12.45
CA ALA A 58 -4.97 1.18 -11.95
C ALA A 58 -5.61 0.42 -13.11
N ASP A 59 -5.10 -0.78 -13.38
CA ASP A 59 -5.73 -1.72 -14.31
C ASP A 59 -6.66 -2.63 -13.51
N VAL A 60 -7.94 -2.64 -13.90
CA VAL A 60 -8.96 -3.48 -13.29
C VAL A 60 -9.44 -4.47 -14.33
N SER A 61 -9.03 -5.72 -14.17
CA SER A 61 -9.53 -6.85 -14.93
C SER A 61 -10.63 -7.56 -14.14
N ASN A 62 -11.40 -8.45 -14.79
CA ASN A 62 -12.55 -9.14 -14.18
C ASN A 62 -12.25 -9.77 -12.80
N ASN A 63 -11.00 -10.19 -12.56
CA ASN A 63 -10.58 -10.86 -11.33
C ASN A 63 -9.27 -10.30 -10.74
N SER A 64 -8.70 -9.21 -11.24
CA SER A 64 -7.47 -8.66 -10.67
C SER A 64 -7.44 -7.14 -10.72
N ILE A 65 -6.79 -6.55 -9.72
CA ILE A 65 -6.50 -5.13 -9.67
C ILE A 65 -4.98 -5.00 -9.62
N SER A 66 -4.41 -4.33 -10.62
CA SER A 66 -3.00 -3.96 -10.63
C SER A 66 -2.86 -2.47 -10.52
N ILE A 67 -2.11 -2.02 -9.51
CA ILE A 67 -1.79 -0.60 -9.33
C ILE A 67 -0.37 -0.36 -9.78
N THR A 68 -0.19 0.62 -10.67
CA THR A 68 1.12 1.12 -11.08
C THR A 68 1.46 2.38 -10.31
N VAL A 69 2.60 2.37 -9.64
CA VAL A 69 3.20 3.53 -8.98
C VAL A 69 4.52 3.91 -9.65
N GLU A 70 4.82 5.20 -9.71
CA GLU A 70 6.12 5.72 -10.13
C GLU A 70 6.96 6.08 -8.91
N GLU A 71 8.26 5.78 -8.98
CA GLU A 71 9.26 6.09 -7.95
C GLU A 71 10.14 7.25 -8.41
N GLU A 72 9.81 8.47 -7.98
CA GLU A 72 10.59 9.65 -8.34
C GLU A 72 11.74 9.85 -7.35
N SER A 73 12.93 10.18 -7.85
CA SER A 73 14.10 10.50 -7.01
C SER A 73 14.00 11.91 -6.43
N THR A 74 13.14 12.06 -5.43
CA THR A 74 12.89 13.32 -4.72
C THR A 74 13.07 13.07 -3.22
N GLU A 75 13.92 13.88 -2.57
CA GLU A 75 14.08 13.83 -1.12
C GLU A 75 12.79 14.29 -0.43
N THR A 76 12.40 13.56 0.61
CA THR A 76 11.23 13.88 1.44
C THR A 76 11.59 13.91 2.92
N ASP A 77 10.80 14.65 3.70
CA ASP A 77 10.90 14.65 5.16
C ASP A 77 10.37 13.33 5.78
N GLU A 78 9.71 12.49 4.99
CA GLU A 78 9.27 11.14 5.38
C GLU A 78 10.48 10.21 5.55
N LYS A 79 10.51 9.45 6.66
CA LYS A 79 11.53 8.42 6.90
C LYS A 79 11.33 7.20 6.02
N ASN A 80 10.08 6.94 5.65
CA ASN A 80 9.71 5.93 4.67
C ASN A 80 8.61 6.50 3.79
N SER A 81 8.93 6.80 2.55
CA SER A 81 7.97 7.35 1.61
C SER A 81 6.83 6.39 1.34
N TYR A 82 5.62 6.92 1.38
CA TYR A 82 4.41 6.14 1.19
C TYR A 82 3.32 6.90 0.41
N ILE A 83 2.43 6.13 -0.21
CA ILE A 83 1.22 6.62 -0.86
C ILE A 83 0.00 5.87 -0.33
N LEU A 84 -1.12 6.59 -0.23
CA LEU A 84 -2.43 6.06 0.14
C LEU A 84 -3.30 5.98 -1.10
N ILE A 85 -3.83 4.80 -1.38
CA ILE A 85 -4.68 4.57 -2.54
C ILE A 85 -6.01 4.01 -2.08
N GLY A 86 -7.05 4.82 -2.25
CA GLY A 86 -8.42 4.39 -2.02
C GLY A 86 -8.88 3.55 -3.20
N ILE A 87 -9.37 2.36 -2.91
CA ILE A 87 -9.94 1.43 -3.89
C ILE A 87 -11.30 0.97 -3.39
N ASP A 88 -12.16 0.59 -4.34
CA ASP A 88 -13.34 -0.20 -3.99
C ASP A 88 -12.89 -1.62 -3.59
N GLN A 89 -13.83 -2.54 -3.45
CA GLN A 89 -13.55 -3.90 -2.97
C GLN A 89 -12.52 -4.67 -3.82
N ILE A 90 -11.41 -5.11 -3.21
CA ILE A 90 -10.53 -6.14 -3.79
C ILE A 90 -11.24 -7.49 -3.70
N LYS A 91 -11.65 -8.02 -4.85
CA LYS A 91 -12.40 -9.29 -4.90
C LYS A 91 -11.50 -10.52 -4.95
N VAL A 92 -10.31 -10.46 -5.57
CA VAL A 92 -9.46 -11.63 -5.77
C VAL A 92 -7.96 -11.30 -5.73
N GLU A 93 -7.35 -10.92 -6.86
CA GLU A 93 -5.91 -10.67 -6.94
C GLU A 93 -5.60 -9.18 -6.88
N PHE A 94 -4.59 -8.82 -6.09
CA PHE A 94 -4.13 -7.45 -5.96
C PHE A 94 -2.61 -7.39 -6.03
N SER A 95 -2.10 -6.56 -6.95
CA SER A 95 -0.67 -6.34 -7.15
C SER A 95 -0.34 -4.85 -7.20
N VAL A 96 0.85 -4.53 -6.70
CA VAL A 96 1.44 -3.20 -6.86
C VAL A 96 2.76 -3.35 -7.60
N VAL A 97 2.86 -2.65 -8.73
CA VAL A 97 4.01 -2.67 -9.63
C VAL A 97 4.59 -1.27 -9.80
N ASN A 98 5.88 -1.18 -10.10
CA ASN A 98 6.49 0.08 -10.51
C ASN A 98 6.25 0.36 -12.01
N GLU A 99 6.69 1.52 -12.51
CA GLU A 99 6.57 1.90 -13.93
C GLU A 99 7.24 0.92 -14.91
N ASN A 100 8.21 0.14 -14.43
CA ASN A 100 8.94 -0.86 -15.21
C ASN A 100 8.21 -2.22 -15.21
N GLY A 101 7.06 -2.32 -14.52
CA GLY A 101 6.30 -3.55 -14.35
C GLY A 101 6.91 -4.52 -13.33
N GLU A 102 7.88 -4.07 -12.54
CA GLU A 102 8.47 -4.89 -11.47
C GLU A 102 7.55 -4.88 -10.25
N ASN A 103 7.36 -6.07 -9.66
CA ASN A 103 6.46 -6.23 -8.53
C ASN A 103 7.12 -5.69 -7.25
N ILE A 104 6.50 -4.67 -6.65
CA ILE A 104 6.88 -4.22 -5.30
C ILE A 104 6.44 -5.27 -4.29
N LYS A 105 5.23 -5.83 -4.45
CA LYS A 105 4.72 -7.00 -3.72
C LYS A 105 3.42 -7.52 -4.38
N ASN A 106 3.07 -8.78 -4.13
CA ASN A 106 1.81 -9.41 -4.57
C ASN A 106 0.98 -9.93 -3.38
N MET A 107 -0.34 -9.80 -3.45
CA MET A 107 -1.28 -10.45 -2.55
C MET A 107 -2.24 -11.35 -3.34
N ASN A 108 -2.09 -12.66 -3.14
CA ASN A 108 -3.03 -13.66 -3.64
C ASN A 108 -4.01 -13.99 -2.51
N ASN A 109 -5.33 -13.88 -2.73
CA ASN A 109 -6.34 -14.19 -1.71
C ASN A 109 -6.37 -15.66 -1.26
N SER A 110 -5.52 -16.53 -1.83
CA SER A 110 -5.27 -17.89 -1.33
C SER A 110 -4.28 -17.94 -0.15
N THR A 111 -3.63 -16.84 0.21
CA THR A 111 -2.55 -16.82 1.23
C THR A 111 -3.00 -16.25 2.59
N SER A 112 -4.26 -15.86 2.75
CA SER A 112 -4.84 -15.51 4.06
C SER A 112 -4.89 -16.70 5.03
N ALA A 113 -4.58 -17.92 4.57
CA ALA A 113 -4.47 -19.13 5.37
C ALA A 113 -3.07 -19.41 5.97
N LEU A 114 -2.03 -18.60 5.72
CA LEU A 114 -0.65 -18.94 6.12
C LEU A 114 0.00 -18.05 7.19
N PHE A 115 -0.72 -17.09 7.80
CA PHE A 115 -0.23 -16.33 8.96
C PHE A 115 -0.87 -16.77 10.28
N ASN A 116 -1.25 -18.04 10.39
CA ASN A 116 -1.78 -18.59 11.64
C ASN A 116 -1.18 -19.95 11.99
N GLU A 117 0.13 -20.14 11.83
CA GLU A 117 0.84 -21.22 12.50
C GLU A 117 2.21 -20.72 12.97
N GLY A 118 2.44 -20.72 14.30
CA GLY A 118 3.80 -20.65 14.83
C GLY A 118 4.08 -19.73 16.01
N LYS A 119 3.16 -19.56 16.97
CA LYS A 119 3.57 -19.33 18.37
C LYS A 119 2.82 -20.32 19.26
N SER A 120 3.45 -21.48 19.48
CA SER A 120 3.23 -22.31 20.66
C SER A 120 4.34 -22.04 21.66
#